data_AF-A0A6S6QTD7-F1
#
_entry.id   AF-A0A6S6QTD7-F1
#
_cell.length_a   1.000
_cell.length_b   1.000
_cell.length_c   1.000
_cell.angle_alpha   90.00
_cell.angle_beta   90.00
_cell.angle_gamma   90.00
#
_symmetry.space_group_name_H-M   'P 1'
#
loop_
_entity.id
_entity.type
_entity.pdbx_description
1 polymer ?
#
loop_
_entity_poly.entity_id
_entity_poly.type
_entity_poly.pdbx_seq_one_letter_code
_entity_poly.pdbx_strand_id
1 'polypeptide(L)'
;MGAMKALAGLALGIVVLGGTAVAAVPPTRDQVRVKLLDQCVLSQSGKSDSQGAGPKCTCYAAKISKAMTDEEVAKFKKGIPKRLAPDAQTALATCK
;
A
#
# COMPACT_ATOMS: atom_id res chain seq x y z
N MET A 1 -34.78 4.17 56.59
CA MET A 1 -35.43 4.87 55.46
C MET A 1 -34.46 5.92 54.95
N GLY A 2 -34.29 6.04 53.62
CA GLY A 2 -33.54 7.14 53.00
C GLY A 2 -32.31 6.68 52.23
N ALA A 3 -32.41 6.73 50.91
CA ALA A 3 -31.46 6.25 49.92
C ALA A 3 -30.55 7.38 49.36
N MET A 4 -29.62 6.96 48.49
CA MET A 4 -29.09 7.68 47.30
C MET A 4 -27.70 8.35 47.38
N LYS A 5 -26.78 7.71 46.65
CA LYS A 5 -25.87 8.24 45.60
C LYS A 5 -24.93 9.43 45.90
N ALA A 6 -23.63 9.16 45.78
CA ALA A 6 -22.70 9.75 44.78
C ALA A 6 -21.28 9.20 45.06
N LEU A 7 -20.74 8.24 44.30
CA LEU A 7 -20.03 8.38 43.02
C LEU A 7 -18.93 9.45 42.98
N ALA A 8 -17.73 8.96 42.64
CA ALA A 8 -16.62 9.61 41.95
C ALA A 8 -15.43 10.07 42.80
N GLY A 9 -14.23 9.61 42.41
CA GLY A 9 -12.98 10.13 42.94
C GLY A 9 -11.71 9.36 42.58
N LEU A 10 -11.59 8.92 41.32
CA LEU A 10 -10.34 8.54 40.62
C LEU A 10 -9.26 7.77 41.41
N ALA A 11 -9.38 6.45 41.41
CA ALA A 11 -8.23 5.57 41.58
C ALA A 11 -7.23 5.81 40.43
N LEU A 12 -5.97 6.02 40.82
CA LEU A 12 -4.84 6.28 39.94
C LEU A 12 -4.83 5.36 38.71
N GLY A 13 -4.82 6.01 37.55
CA GLY A 13 -4.74 5.37 36.25
C GLY A 13 -3.51 4.48 36.17
N ILE A 14 -3.76 3.18 36.03
CA ILE A 14 -2.79 2.23 35.52
C ILE A 14 -2.57 2.63 34.05
N VAL A 15 -1.54 3.42 33.78
CA VAL A 15 -1.04 3.63 32.43
C VAL A 15 -0.30 2.35 32.05
N VAL A 16 -1.07 1.34 31.66
CA VAL A 16 -0.54 0.24 30.86
C VAL A 16 -0.13 0.88 29.55
N LEU A 17 1.16 1.18 29.38
CA LEU A 17 1.79 1.35 28.07
C LEU A 17 1.76 0.00 27.34
N GLY A 18 0.56 -0.51 27.09
CA GLY A 18 0.30 -1.51 26.10
C GLY A 18 0.43 -0.77 24.78
N GLY A 19 1.67 -0.66 24.29
CA GLY A 19 1.93 -0.30 22.92
C GLY A 19 1.09 -1.24 22.08
N THR A 20 -0.04 -0.75 21.57
CA THR A 20 -0.81 -1.46 20.58
C THR A 20 0.15 -1.63 19.42
N ALA A 21 0.73 -2.82 19.32
CA ALA A 21 1.30 -3.29 18.08
C ALA A 21 0.15 -3.23 17.10
N VAL A 22 0.00 -2.09 16.43
CA VAL A 22 -0.76 -1.97 15.21
C VAL A 22 -0.07 -2.95 14.28
N ALA A 23 -0.60 -4.18 14.26
CA ALA A 23 -0.26 -5.17 13.29
C ALA A 23 -0.47 -4.47 11.95
N ALA A 24 0.63 -4.07 11.31
CA ALA A 24 0.59 -3.30 10.09
C ALA A 24 -0.19 -4.15 9.09
N VAL A 25 -1.44 -3.74 8.83
CA VAL A 25 -2.31 -4.46 7.91
C VAL A 25 -1.56 -4.52 6.59
N PRO A 26 -1.25 -5.74 6.08
CA PRO A 26 -0.51 -5.86 4.85
C PRO A 26 -1.28 -5.15 3.73
N PRO A 27 -0.60 -4.40 2.85
CA PRO A 27 -1.27 -3.68 1.80
C PRO A 27 -2.02 -4.67 0.91
N THR A 28 -3.22 -4.29 0.48
CA THR A 28 -3.99 -5.10 -0.48
C THR A 28 -3.33 -5.04 -1.86
N ARG A 29 -3.62 -6.03 -2.71
CA ARG A 29 -3.10 -6.06 -4.09
C ARG A 29 -3.49 -4.81 -4.88
N ASP A 30 -4.65 -4.22 -4.61
CA ASP A 30 -5.07 -2.92 -5.18
C ASP A 30 -4.19 -1.76 -4.72
N GLN A 31 -3.85 -1.68 -3.43
CA GLN A 31 -2.94 -0.65 -2.94
C GLN A 31 -1.55 -0.77 -3.57
N VAL A 32 -1.06 -2.00 -3.75
CA VAL A 32 0.20 -2.26 -4.45
C VAL A 32 0.10 -1.83 -5.92
N ARG A 33 -1.01 -2.12 -6.60
CA ARG A 33 -1.27 -1.68 -7.97
C ARG A 33 -1.24 -0.16 -8.09
N VAL A 34 -1.94 0.57 -7.21
CA VAL A 34 -1.96 2.04 -7.22
C VAL A 34 -0.55 2.60 -6.99
N LYS A 35 0.22 2.05 -6.04
CA LYS A 35 1.61 2.46 -5.82
C LYS A 35 2.51 2.19 -7.01
N LEU A 36 2.35 1.05 -7.71
CA LEU A 36 3.09 0.74 -8.94
C LEU A 36 2.74 1.71 -10.07
N LEU A 37 1.45 2.09 -10.17
CA LEU A 37 0.99 3.08 -11.13
C LEU A 37 1.63 4.44 -10.85
N ASP A 38 1.57 4.93 -9.61
CA ASP A 38 2.21 6.19 -9.21
C ASP A 38 3.71 6.19 -9.49
N GLN A 39 4.41 5.12 -9.11
CA GLN A 39 5.85 5.01 -9.39
C GLN A 39 6.16 5.01 -10.89
N CYS A 40 5.33 4.35 -11.71
CA CYS A 40 5.48 4.36 -13.16
C CYS A 40 5.23 5.77 -13.72
N VAL A 41 4.14 6.42 -13.31
CA VAL A 41 3.79 7.78 -13.76
C VAL A 41 4.85 8.78 -13.34
N LEU A 42 5.35 8.71 -12.11
CA LEU A 42 6.46 9.54 -11.61
C LEU A 42 7.78 9.25 -12.33
N SER A 43 8.06 7.99 -12.71
CA SER A 43 9.23 7.68 -13.53
C SER A 43 9.12 8.25 -14.95
N GLN A 44 7.89 8.47 -15.40
CA GLN A 44 7.56 9.01 -16.72
C GLN A 44 7.21 10.50 -16.64
N SER A 45 7.17 11.12 -15.45
CA SER A 45 6.84 12.53 -15.28
C SER A 45 8.01 13.37 -15.81
N GLY A 46 7.83 13.86 -17.02
CA GLY A 46 8.90 14.39 -17.89
C GLY A 46 8.68 14.00 -19.35
N LYS A 47 7.96 12.90 -19.60
CA LYS A 47 7.33 12.56 -20.88
C LYS A 47 5.89 13.09 -20.83
N SER A 48 5.53 14.02 -21.72
CA SER A 48 4.19 14.64 -21.74
C SER A 48 3.07 13.62 -21.66
N ASP A 49 1.94 14.01 -21.04
CA ASP A 49 0.67 13.28 -21.07
C ASP A 49 0.26 12.84 -22.48
N SER A 50 0.67 13.62 -23.49
CA SER A 50 0.55 13.36 -24.93
C SER A 50 1.22 12.06 -25.41
N GLN A 51 2.11 11.44 -24.61
CA GLN A 51 2.79 10.18 -24.93
C GLN A 51 2.09 8.94 -24.35
N GLY A 52 0.90 9.08 -23.75
CA GLY A 52 0.14 7.94 -23.23
C GLY A 52 0.71 7.32 -21.96
N ALA A 53 1.43 8.10 -21.15
CA ALA A 53 2.06 7.60 -19.92
C ALA A 53 1.03 7.00 -18.93
N GLY A 54 -0.17 7.59 -18.83
CA GLY A 54 -1.26 7.09 -17.97
C GLY A 54 -1.75 5.68 -18.36
N PRO A 55 -2.25 5.47 -19.59
CA PRO A 55 -2.66 4.14 -20.09
C PRO A 55 -1.56 3.08 -19.98
N LYS A 56 -0.34 3.45 -20.39
CA LYS A 56 0.84 2.59 -20.29
C LYS A 56 1.12 2.14 -18.87
N CYS A 57 1.14 3.08 -17.92
CA CYS A 57 1.40 2.80 -16.52
C CYS A 57 0.26 2.02 -15.84
N THR A 58 -0.98 2.21 -16.30
CA THR A 58 -2.14 1.45 -15.82
C THR A 58 -2.03 -0.03 -16.23
N CYS A 59 -1.72 -0.29 -17.51
CA CYS A 59 -1.47 -1.64 -18.02
C CYS A 59 -0.28 -2.29 -17.31
N TYR A 60 0.82 -1.55 -17.12
CA TYR A 60 1.99 -2.01 -16.39
C TYR A 60 1.65 -2.43 -14.95
N ALA A 61 1.00 -1.53 -14.19
CA ALA A 61 0.66 -1.77 -12.80
C ALA A 61 -0.23 -3.01 -12.64
N ALA A 62 -1.21 -3.19 -13.53
CA ALA A 62 -2.11 -4.34 -13.51
C ALA A 62 -1.40 -5.67 -13.79
N LYS A 63 -0.49 -5.72 -14.78
CA LYS A 63 0.28 -6.93 -15.08
C LYS A 63 1.18 -7.31 -13.91
N ILE A 64 1.90 -6.34 -13.35
CA ILE A 64 2.85 -6.60 -12.27
C ILE A 64 2.16 -6.95 -10.97
N SER A 65 1.10 -6.23 -10.58
CA SER A 65 0.34 -6.59 -9.37
C SER A 65 -0.26 -8.00 -9.44
N LYS A 66 -0.59 -8.48 -10.66
CA LYS A 66 -1.11 -9.84 -10.89
C LYS A 66 0.00 -10.90 -10.85
N ALA A 67 1.21 -10.58 -11.28
CA ALA A 67 2.36 -11.49 -11.25
C ALA A 67 2.97 -11.64 -9.84
N MET A 68 2.71 -10.69 -8.94
CA MET A 68 3.17 -10.74 -7.55
C MET A 68 2.48 -11.85 -6.76
N THR A 69 3.26 -12.58 -5.95
CA THR A 69 2.71 -13.50 -4.95
C THR A 69 2.09 -12.71 -3.80
N ASP A 70 1.21 -13.33 -3.02
CA ASP A 70 0.58 -12.66 -1.88
C ASP A 70 1.60 -12.26 -0.81
N GLU A 71 2.72 -12.99 -0.68
CA GLU A 71 3.84 -12.62 0.18
C GLU A 71 4.56 -11.37 -0.29
N GLU A 72 4.75 -11.22 -1.61
CA GLU A 72 5.37 -10.02 -2.18
C GLU A 72 4.44 -8.81 -2.10
N VAL A 73 3.13 -9.02 -2.24
CA VAL A 73 2.11 -8.01 -2.00
C VAL A 73 2.18 -7.57 -0.53
N ALA A 74 2.16 -8.52 0.42
CA ALA A 74 2.21 -8.22 1.86
C ALA A 74 3.52 -7.52 2.28
N LYS A 75 4.64 -7.82 1.62
CA LYS A 75 5.96 -7.22 1.88
C LYS A 75 6.27 -6.03 0.98
N PHE A 76 5.33 -5.57 0.17
CA PHE A 76 5.56 -4.48 -0.79
C PHE A 76 5.80 -3.15 -0.07
N LYS A 77 7.06 -2.69 -0.08
CA LYS A 77 7.45 -1.39 0.48
C LYS A 77 7.72 -0.36 -0.61
N LYS A 78 8.68 -0.64 -1.48
CA LYS A 78 9.11 0.23 -2.57
C LYS A 78 9.78 -0.59 -3.66
N GLY A 79 9.43 -0.33 -4.92
CA GLY A 79 10.00 -1.01 -6.07
C GLY A 79 9.45 -2.42 -6.28
N ILE A 80 9.61 -2.91 -7.50
CA ILE A 80 9.22 -4.26 -7.90
C ILE A 80 10.21 -5.30 -7.34
N PRO A 81 9.73 -6.50 -6.97
CA PRO A 81 10.59 -7.63 -6.65
C PRO A 81 11.56 -7.92 -7.81
N LYS A 82 12.82 -8.23 -7.49
CA LYS A 82 13.84 -8.50 -8.51
C LYS A 82 13.44 -9.61 -9.49
N ARG A 83 12.70 -10.62 -9.01
CA ARG A 83 12.21 -11.71 -9.87
C ARG A 83 11.24 -11.22 -10.95
N LEU A 84 10.51 -10.14 -10.69
CA LEU A 84 9.55 -9.53 -11.61
C LEU A 84 10.18 -8.43 -12.47
N ALA A 85 11.48 -8.19 -12.36
CA ALA A 85 12.19 -7.28 -13.27
C ALA A 85 11.99 -7.62 -14.76
N PRO A 86 12.11 -8.88 -15.22
CA PRO A 86 11.83 -9.22 -16.63
C PRO A 86 10.36 -9.00 -17.01
N ASP A 87 9.42 -9.32 -16.13
CA ASP A 87 7.99 -9.05 -16.36
C ASP A 87 7.69 -7.55 -16.44
N ALA A 88 8.36 -6.75 -15.60
CA ALA A 88 8.25 -5.30 -15.59
C ALA A 88 8.79 -4.67 -16.87
N GLN A 89 9.95 -5.11 -17.36
CA GLN A 89 10.49 -4.65 -18.64
C GLN A 89 9.57 -5.06 -19.80
N THR A 90 9.09 -6.30 -19.79
CA THR A 90 8.15 -6.80 -20.81
C THR A 90 6.84 -6.02 -20.79
N ALA A 91 6.30 -5.74 -19.61
CA ALA A 91 5.09 -4.94 -19.44
C ALA A 91 5.31 -3.50 -19.92
N LEU A 92 6.44 -2.85 -19.60
CA LEU A 92 6.76 -1.52 -20.12
C LEU A 92 6.98 -1.48 -21.64
N ALA A 93 7.42 -2.58 -22.25
CA ALA A 93 7.58 -2.70 -23.70
C ALA A 93 6.24 -2.96 -24.42
N THR A 94 5.33 -3.72 -23.80
CA THR A 94 4.04 -4.11 -24.41
C THR A 94 2.89 -3.16 -24.10
N CYS A 95 2.90 -2.51 -22.94
CA CYS A 95 1.88 -1.54 -22.56
C CYS A 95 2.09 -0.21 -23.32
N LYS A 96 1.00 0.31 -23.88
CA LYS A 96 0.94 1.53 -24.68
C LYS A 96 0.01 2.55 -24.05
#